data_AF-A0A7S2NXS9-F1
#
_entry.id   AF-A0A7S2NXS9-F1
#
_cell.length_a   1.000
_cell.length_b   1.000
_cell.length_c   1.000
_cell.angle_alpha   90.00
_cell.angle_beta   90.00
_cell.angle_gamma   90.00
#
_symmetry.space_group_name_H-M   'P 1'
#
loop_
_entity.id
_entity.type
_entity.pdbx_description
1 polymer ?
#
loop_
_entity_poly.entity_id
_entity_poly.type
_entity_poly.pdbx_seq_one_letter_code
_entity_poly.pdbx_strand_id
1 'polypeptide(L)'
;NPVNSTVPIAAEVLKQKGVYNPQKLFGVTTLDVCRARTFVAEAKGFDPLKTTVPVVGGHAGTTIVPLLSQSNPGATFSDAERDALTHRIMFGGDEVVKAK
;
A
#
# COMPACT_ATOMS: atom_id res chain seq x y z
N ASN A 1 3.87 -10.73 5.92
CA ASN A 1 2.56 -11.43 5.92
C ASN A 1 1.96 -11.40 4.52
N PRO A 2 1.59 -12.54 3.91
CA PRO A 2 1.06 -12.55 2.55
C PRO A 2 -0.47 -12.35 2.55
N VAL A 3 -0.95 -11.11 2.74
CA VAL A 3 -2.39 -10.79 2.70
C VAL A 3 -3.02 -11.23 1.37
N ASN A 4 -2.22 -11.19 0.29
CA ASN A 4 -2.57 -11.65 -1.05
C ASN A 4 -3.06 -13.10 -1.09
N SER A 5 -2.65 -13.93 -0.13
CA SER A 5 -3.05 -15.34 -0.02
C SER A 5 -4.06 -15.57 1.09
N THR A 6 -3.94 -14.88 2.24
CA THR A 6 -4.83 -15.12 3.38
C THR A 6 -6.26 -14.65 3.13
N VAL A 7 -6.48 -13.62 2.31
CA VAL A 7 -7.84 -13.15 1.96
C VAL A 7 -8.58 -14.17 1.10
N PRO A 8 -8.02 -14.71 0.00
CA PRO A 8 -8.63 -15.82 -0.72
C PRO A 8 -8.92 -17.05 0.17
N ILE A 9 -7.98 -17.42 1.04
CA ILE A 9 -8.19 -18.54 1.98
C ILE A 9 -9.40 -18.28 2.89
N ALA A 10 -9.49 -17.09 3.47
CA ALA A 10 -10.64 -16.71 4.30
C ALA A 10 -11.96 -16.74 3.51
N ALA A 11 -11.94 -16.29 2.25
CA ALA A 11 -13.12 -16.34 1.37
C ALA A 11 -13.61 -17.77 1.16
N GLU A 12 -12.71 -18.72 0.85
CA GLU A 12 -13.07 -20.12 0.64
C GLU A 12 -13.60 -20.79 1.92
N VAL A 13 -13.00 -20.50 3.08
CA VAL A 13 -13.51 -20.99 4.38
C VAL A 13 -14.93 -20.46 4.66
N LEU A 14 -15.19 -19.19 4.37
CA LEU A 14 -16.53 -18.60 4.54
C LEU A 14 -17.55 -19.19 3.55
N LYS A 15 -17.14 -19.50 2.32
CA LYS A 15 -17.98 -20.17 1.31
C LYS A 15 -18.36 -21.58 1.74
N GLN A 16 -17.39 -22.36 2.24
CA GLN A 16 -17.63 -23.71 2.78
C GLN A 16 -18.63 -23.70 3.95
N LYS A 17 -18.66 -22.61 4.72
CA LYS A 17 -19.62 -22.40 5.81
C LYS A 17 -20.95 -21.78 5.38
N GLY A 18 -21.13 -21.44 4.11
CA GLY A 18 -22.37 -20.83 3.58
C GLY A 18 -22.62 -19.38 4.04
N VAL A 19 -21.61 -18.69 4.57
CA VAL A 19 -21.73 -17.34 5.17
C VAL A 19 -20.87 -16.29 4.47
N TYR A 20 -20.35 -16.60 3.28
CA TYR A 20 -19.52 -15.67 2.52
C TYR A 20 -20.32 -14.47 2.02
N ASN A 21 -19.88 -13.27 2.41
CA ASN A 21 -20.31 -12.01 1.82
C ASN A 21 -19.06 -11.22 1.37
N PRO A 22 -18.85 -11.00 0.06
CA PRO A 22 -17.69 -10.29 -0.45
C PRO A 22 -17.60 -8.83 0.05
N GLN A 23 -18.72 -8.21 0.42
CA GLN A 23 -18.76 -6.85 0.96
C GLN A 23 -18.33 -6.76 2.44
N LYS A 24 -18.05 -7.91 3.09
CA LYS A 24 -17.68 -7.99 4.51
C LYS A 24 -16.31 -8.62 4.75
N LEU A 25 -15.56 -8.97 3.71
CA LEU A 25 -14.20 -9.50 3.81
C LEU A 25 -13.19 -8.49 3.26
N PHE A 26 -12.30 -7.99 4.11
CA PHE A 26 -11.33 -6.98 3.75
C PHE A 26 -9.90 -7.43 4.08
N GLY A 27 -9.00 -7.34 3.09
CA GLY A 27 -7.56 -7.40 3.31
C GLY A 27 -7.04 -6.03 3.72
N VAL A 28 -6.46 -5.92 4.92
CA VAL A 28 -5.95 -4.64 5.42
C VAL A 28 -4.63 -4.31 4.72
N THR A 29 -4.66 -3.33 3.81
CA THR A 29 -3.49 -2.79 3.10
C THR A 29 -3.16 -1.34 3.53
N THR A 30 -3.86 -0.81 4.53
CA THR A 30 -3.78 0.59 4.97
C THR A 30 -2.37 1.01 5.38
N LEU A 31 -1.52 0.08 5.82
CA LEU A 31 -0.12 0.38 6.12
C LEU A 31 0.65 0.88 4.89
N ASP A 32 0.37 0.35 3.69
CA ASP A 32 1.03 0.78 2.46
C ASP A 32 0.61 2.21 2.09
N VAL A 33 -0.66 2.55 2.31
CA VAL A 33 -1.17 3.92 2.16
C VAL A 33 -0.48 4.86 3.16
N CYS A 34 -0.34 4.44 4.42
CA CYS A 34 0.39 5.20 5.44
C CYS A 34 1.86 5.42 5.08
N ARG A 35 2.53 4.43 4.50
CA ARG A 35 3.91 4.57 3.98
C ARG A 35 3.96 5.54 2.81
N ALA A 36 3.11 5.33 1.80
CA ALA A 36 3.07 6.16 0.61
C ALA A 36 2.85 7.63 0.93
N ARG A 37 1.85 7.96 1.76
CA ARG A 37 1.61 9.36 2.16
C ARG A 37 2.80 9.95 2.93
N THR A 38 3.46 9.18 3.78
CA THR A 38 4.57 9.66 4.60
C THR A 38 5.78 9.96 3.71
N PHE A 39 6.15 9.04 2.83
CA PHE A 39 7.32 9.19 1.97
C PHE A 39 7.11 10.25 0.89
N VAL A 40 5.91 10.37 0.33
CA VAL A 40 5.59 11.44 -0.62
C VAL A 40 5.60 12.81 0.07
N ALA A 41 5.02 12.92 1.26
CA ALA A 41 5.02 14.16 2.02
C ALA A 41 6.44 14.59 2.40
N GLU A 42 7.28 13.66 2.86
CA GLU A 42 8.70 13.90 3.13
C GLU A 42 9.43 14.41 1.88
N ALA A 43 9.25 13.73 0.74
CA ALA A 43 9.95 14.07 -0.50
C ALA A 43 9.53 15.42 -1.11
N LYS A 44 8.29 15.87 -0.88
CA LYS A 44 7.74 17.10 -1.47
C LYS A 44 7.52 18.23 -0.44
N GLY A 45 7.88 18.01 0.82
CA GLY A 45 7.71 19.00 1.89
C GLY A 45 6.24 19.26 2.26
N PHE A 46 5.38 18.27 2.10
CA PHE A 46 3.97 18.36 2.48
C PHE A 46 3.72 17.88 3.91
N ASP A 47 2.53 18.17 4.42
CA ASP A 47 2.05 17.58 5.68
C ASP A 47 1.54 16.14 5.41
N PRO A 48 2.12 15.10 6.03
CA PRO A 48 1.71 13.72 5.82
C PRO A 48 0.27 13.44 6.28
N LEU A 49 -0.29 14.25 7.18
CA LEU A 49 -1.69 14.11 7.62
C LEU A 49 -2.67 14.68 6.59
N LYS A 50 -2.21 15.59 5.73
CA LYS A 50 -2.99 16.19 4.64
C LYS A 50 -2.66 15.60 3.27
N THR A 51 -1.69 14.69 3.21
CA THR A 51 -1.28 14.02 1.98
C THR A 51 -2.05 12.71 1.80
N THR A 52 -2.61 12.50 0.63
CA THR A 52 -3.23 11.24 0.22
C THR A 52 -2.54 10.71 -1.03
N VAL A 53 -2.31 9.39 -1.05
CA VAL A 53 -1.75 8.67 -2.19
C VAL A 53 -2.49 7.35 -2.29
N PRO A 54 -3.30 7.12 -3.33
CA PRO A 54 -3.95 5.83 -3.53
C PRO A 54 -2.90 4.73 -3.74
N VAL A 55 -3.09 3.59 -3.08
CA VAL A 55 -2.26 2.40 -3.25
C VAL A 55 -3.17 1.24 -3.62
N VAL A 56 -2.86 0.57 -4.74
CA VAL A 56 -3.68 -0.52 -5.30
C VAL A 56 -2.84 -1.78 -5.53
N GLY A 57 -3.50 -2.84 -5.98
CA GLY A 57 -2.86 -4.15 -6.23
C GLY A 57 -2.98 -5.06 -5.01
N GLY A 58 -1.84 -5.40 -4.40
CA GLY A 58 -1.75 -6.28 -3.24
C GLY A 58 -0.78 -5.75 -2.18
N HIS A 59 -0.41 -6.60 -1.22
CA HIS A 59 0.40 -6.30 -0.04
C HIS A 59 1.70 -7.15 0.02
N ALA A 60 2.42 -7.24 -1.09
CA ALA A 60 3.72 -7.93 -1.15
C ALA A 60 4.62 -7.36 -2.26
N GLY A 61 5.69 -6.65 -1.89
CA GLY A 61 6.71 -6.16 -2.82
C GLY A 61 6.10 -5.47 -4.03
N THR A 62 6.39 -5.98 -5.23
CA THR A 62 5.97 -5.42 -6.52
C THR A 62 4.46 -5.42 -6.75
N THR A 63 3.66 -6.12 -5.94
CA THR A 63 2.18 -6.02 -6.03
C THR A 63 1.65 -4.73 -5.42
N ILE A 64 2.45 -4.02 -4.61
CA ILE A 64 2.07 -2.75 -3.98
C ILE A 64 2.27 -1.64 -5.00
N VAL A 65 1.19 -1.06 -5.53
CA VAL A 65 1.25 -0.06 -6.60
C VAL A 65 0.80 1.31 -6.08
N PRO A 66 1.73 2.20 -5.70
CA PRO A 66 1.39 3.58 -5.32
C PRO A 66 1.12 4.42 -6.56
N LEU A 67 -0.09 4.98 -6.66
CA LEU A 67 -0.51 5.85 -7.76
C LEU A 67 -0.04 7.28 -7.50
N LEU A 68 1.27 7.55 -7.65
CA LEU A 68 1.86 8.86 -7.38
C LEU A 68 1.25 9.98 -8.24
N SER A 69 0.77 9.64 -9.44
CA SER A 69 0.04 10.56 -10.33
C SER A 69 -1.32 11.02 -9.79
N GLN A 70 -1.84 10.33 -8.77
CA GLN A 70 -3.10 10.66 -8.08
C GLN A 70 -2.85 11.16 -6.65
N SER A 71 -1.63 11.62 -6.35
CA SER A 71 -1.34 12.25 -5.07
C SER A 71 -2.12 13.55 -4.89
N ASN A 72 -2.53 13.82 -3.64
CA ASN A 72 -3.10 15.10 -3.24
C ASN A 72 -2.43 15.56 -1.93
N PRO A 73 -1.81 16.75 -1.87
CA PRO A 73 -1.62 17.71 -2.96
C PRO A 73 -0.91 17.09 -4.17
N GLY A 74 -1.31 17.50 -5.37
CA GLY A 74 -0.70 17.02 -6.61
C GLY A 74 0.76 17.44 -6.69
N ALA A 75 1.64 16.52 -7.13
CA ALA A 75 3.05 16.78 -7.30
C ALA A 75 3.58 16.17 -8.61
N THR A 76 4.61 16.79 -9.16
CA THR A 76 5.39 16.25 -10.27
C THR A 76 6.61 15.52 -9.72
N PHE A 77 6.93 14.38 -10.32
CA PHE A 77 8.08 13.55 -9.98
C PHE A 77 8.93 13.37 -11.23
N SER A 78 10.24 13.48 -11.09
CA SER A 78 11.13 12.94 -12.12
C SER A 78 11.02 11.41 -12.17
N ASP A 79 11.43 10.78 -13.27
CA ASP A 79 11.40 9.31 -13.37
C ASP A 79 12.22 8.65 -12.24
N ALA A 80 13.40 9.20 -11.93
CA ALA A 80 14.24 8.71 -10.85
C ALA A 80 13.58 8.83 -9.46
N GLU A 81 12.94 9.97 -9.17
CA GLU A 81 12.20 10.15 -7.90
C GLU A 81 11.01 9.20 -7.81
N ARG A 82 10.24 9.05 -8.90
CA ARG A 82 9.08 8.15 -8.97
C ARG A 82 9.50 6.73 -8.69
N ASP A 83 10.56 6.26 -9.34
CA ASP A 83 11.02 4.88 -9.23
C ASP A 83 11.60 4.60 -7.83
N ALA A 84 12.36 5.53 -7.27
CA ALA A 84 12.89 5.44 -5.90
C ALA A 84 11.77 5.42 -4.84
N LEU A 85 10.79 6.32 -4.95
CA LEU A 85 9.64 6.36 -4.04
C LEU A 85 8.80 5.09 -4.14
N THR A 86 8.55 4.63 -5.37
CA THR A 86 7.79 3.40 -5.61
C THR A 86 8.48 2.19 -4.97
N HIS A 87 9.79 2.05 -5.16
CA HIS A 87 10.58 0.98 -4.55
C HIS A 87 10.55 1.06 -3.01
N ARG A 88 10.76 2.25 -2.44
CA ARG A 88 10.72 2.46 -0.98
C ARG A 88 9.36 2.10 -0.38
N ILE A 89 8.26 2.41 -1.08
CA ILE A 89 6.91 2.04 -0.66
C ILE A 89 6.71 0.52 -0.70
N MET A 90 7.13 -0.14 -1.79
CA MET A 90 7.02 -1.60 -1.98
C MET A 90 7.78 -2.40 -0.92
N PHE A 91 8.96 -1.92 -0.53
CA PHE A 91 9.89 -2.65 0.35
C PHE A 91 10.09 -2.00 1.73
N GLY A 92 9.24 -1.04 2.11
CA GLY A 92 9.30 -0.41 3.43
C GLY A 92 9.05 -1.37 4.60
N GLY A 93 8.61 -2.61 4.34
CA GLY A 93 8.61 -3.69 5.33
C GLY A 93 10.01 -4.18 5.69
N ASP A 94 10.87 -4.33 4.68
CA ASP A 94 12.22 -4.86 4.83
C ASP A 94 13.14 -3.87 5.55
N GLU A 95 12.93 -2.57 5.31
CA GLU A 95 13.63 -1.50 6.05
C GLU A 95 13.39 -1.61 7.56
N VAL A 96 12.14 -1.86 7.98
CA VAL A 96 11.78 -2.00 9.40
C VAL A 96 12.33 -3.29 9.99
N VAL A 97 12.35 -4.39 9.23
CA VAL A 97 12.92 -5.66 9.71
C VAL A 97 14.42 -5.54 9.93
N LYS A 98 15.15 -4.86 9.03
CA LYS A 98 16.60 -4.63 9.17
C LYS A 98 16.96 -3.70 10.33
N ALA A 99 16.04 -2.83 10.74
CA ALA A 99 16.24 -1.88 11.83
C ALA A 99 15.92 -2.44 13.23
N LYS A 100 15.41 -3.68 13.33
CA LYS A 100 15.18 -4.39 14.58
C LYS A 100 16.35 -5.27 14.95
#